data_AF-J4QBG4-F1
#
_entry.id   AF-J4QBG4-F1
#
_cell.length_a   1.000
_cell.length_b   1.000
_cell.length_c   1.000
_cell.angle_alpha   90.00
_cell.angle_beta   90.00
_cell.angle_gamma   90.00
#
_symmetry.space_group_name_H-M   'P 1'
#
loop_
_entity.id
_entity.type
_entity.pdbx_description
1 polymer ?
#
loop_
_entity_poly.entity_id
_entity_poly.type
_entity_poly.pdbx_seq_one_letter_code
_entity_poly.pdbx_strand_id
1 'polypeptide(L)'
;MLQALGNIFQIPELRQKIVFTLIMFAVFRMGTHIPVPGVDPTAIEQLFAQGTLFGLLDLFSGGAFSKFSIFAMSITPYINAAIIIQLLNVVVPTLEQWSKEGAEGHKKTTKVTRYLTVALAFFQAIGMSIGLKSAILNPSPVNILIIAITLTAGTVFLMWLGEQITANGVGNGISLIIFAGIVAALPKNIGTIYAYVKAGTISYFSVFAFAVIALAMIVFVIHIETGFRRVPITYAKRLVGGRVGSSGHSSHIPFKVNQAGVIPIIFASSVLMFPITVAQFIDVPWVKTAAAYLEWGKPLQTTLYVLMIIFFTYFYTSVTVKIPDMADNLKKYGGFVPGLRPGQATADYLDYVLTRITLAGAFFLAFIAVLPNMVAGATNIQGVYFGGTALLIVVGVALQTMKQIESMVVMRHYEGFMK
;
A
#
# COMPACT_ATOMS: atom_id res chain seq x y z
N MET A 1 4.68 -26.02 -2.99
CA MET A 1 5.22 -24.63 -2.95
C MET A 1 6.69 -24.54 -3.39
N LEU A 2 7.60 -25.37 -2.87
CA LEU A 2 9.00 -25.39 -3.34
C LEU A 2 9.19 -25.80 -4.82
N GLN A 3 8.34 -26.69 -5.34
CA GLN A 3 8.34 -27.07 -6.77
C GLN A 3 7.97 -25.91 -7.70
N ALA A 4 7.08 -25.00 -7.28
CA ALA A 4 6.71 -23.83 -8.08
C ALA A 4 7.90 -22.87 -8.21
N LEU A 5 8.68 -22.66 -7.14
CA LEU A 5 9.92 -21.86 -7.15
C LEU A 5 11.01 -22.47 -8.05
N GLY A 6 11.13 -23.80 -8.10
CA GLY A 6 12.04 -24.49 -9.02
C GLY A 6 11.63 -24.31 -10.50
N ASN A 7 10.32 -24.34 -10.78
CA ASN A 7 9.78 -24.14 -12.12
C ASN A 7 9.93 -22.70 -12.63
N ILE A 8 10.12 -21.70 -11.74
CA ILE A 8 10.38 -20.31 -12.13
C ILE A 8 11.61 -20.21 -13.04
N PHE A 9 12.69 -20.91 -12.68
CA PHE A 9 13.95 -20.88 -13.42
C PHE A 9 13.90 -21.65 -14.74
N GLN A 10 12.90 -22.53 -14.91
CA GLN A 10 12.71 -23.32 -16.12
C GLN A 10 11.94 -22.56 -17.21
N ILE A 11 11.19 -21.51 -16.87
CA ILE A 11 10.39 -20.73 -17.82
C ILE A 11 11.19 -19.50 -18.29
N PRO A 12 11.64 -19.43 -19.55
CA PRO A 12 12.53 -18.36 -20.02
C PRO A 12 11.90 -16.96 -19.91
N GLU A 13 10.61 -16.82 -20.23
CA GLU A 13 9.87 -15.56 -20.15
C GLU A 13 9.75 -15.06 -18.72
N LEU A 14 9.39 -15.94 -17.79
CA LEU A 14 9.26 -15.60 -16.38
C LEU A 14 10.61 -15.20 -15.78
N ARG A 15 11.67 -15.92 -16.14
CA ARG A 15 13.05 -15.57 -15.78
C ARG A 15 13.42 -14.18 -16.29
N GLN A 16 13.12 -13.85 -17.55
CA GLN A 16 13.43 -12.53 -18.11
C GLN A 16 12.68 -11.42 -17.35
N LYS A 17 11.39 -11.62 -17.04
CA LYS A 17 10.59 -10.67 -16.26
C LYS A 17 11.15 -10.48 -14.84
N ILE A 18 11.55 -11.55 -14.16
CA ILE A 18 12.12 -11.47 -12.81
C ILE A 18 13.47 -10.77 -12.83
N VAL A 19 14.35 -11.12 -13.78
CA VAL A 19 15.66 -10.46 -13.93
C VAL A 19 15.47 -8.96 -14.20
N PHE A 20 14.52 -8.59 -15.06
CA PHE A 20 14.18 -7.20 -15.30
C PHE A 20 13.72 -6.48 -14.01
N THR A 21 12.82 -7.09 -13.23
CA THR A 21 12.39 -6.53 -11.94
C THR A 21 13.56 -6.37 -10.96
N LEU A 22 14.47 -7.35 -10.87
CA LEU A 22 15.65 -7.28 -10.00
C LEU A 22 16.63 -6.19 -10.43
N ILE A 23 16.86 -6.02 -11.74
CA ILE A 23 17.66 -4.91 -12.28
C ILE A 23 17.03 -3.57 -11.91
N MET A 24 15.70 -3.44 -12.02
CA MET A 24 15.02 -2.21 -11.64
C MET A 24 15.09 -1.93 -10.13
N PHE A 25 15.10 -2.96 -9.27
CA PHE A 25 15.40 -2.79 -7.84
C PHE A 25 16.83 -2.32 -7.58
N ALA A 26 17.81 -2.82 -8.34
CA ALA A 26 19.18 -2.33 -8.23
C ALA A 26 19.28 -0.85 -8.63
N VAL A 27 18.60 -0.44 -9.72
CA VAL A 27 18.52 0.97 -10.16
C VAL A 27 17.86 1.84 -9.09
N PHE A 28 16.72 1.41 -8.55
CA PHE A 28 16.06 2.08 -7.43
C PHE A 28 17.03 2.26 -6.26
N ARG A 29 17.75 1.20 -5.87
CA ARG A 29 18.66 1.25 -4.72
C ARG A 29 19.83 2.18 -4.97
N MET A 30 20.45 2.16 -6.16
CA MET A 30 21.53 3.09 -6.51
C MET A 30 21.09 4.55 -6.35
N GLY A 31 19.88 4.92 -6.79
CA GLY A 31 19.39 6.29 -6.62
C GLY A 31 19.09 6.68 -5.17
N THR A 32 18.90 5.73 -4.24
CA THR A 32 18.82 6.05 -2.79
C THR A 32 20.15 6.52 -2.20
N HIS A 33 21.27 6.33 -2.91
CA HIS A 33 22.60 6.79 -2.50
C HIS A 33 23.04 8.11 -3.17
N ILE A 34 22.24 8.66 -4.07
CA ILE A 34 22.52 9.94 -4.74
C ILE A 34 21.87 11.05 -3.91
N PRO A 35 22.63 11.87 -3.16
CA PRO A 35 22.08 12.96 -2.35
C PRO A 35 21.56 14.09 -3.24
N VAL A 36 20.59 14.86 -2.74
CA VAL A 36 20.13 16.07 -3.43
C VAL A 36 21.20 17.17 -3.33
N PRO A 37 21.49 17.91 -4.42
CA PRO A 37 22.42 19.03 -4.38
C PRO A 37 22.02 20.11 -3.37
N GLY A 38 22.99 20.63 -2.62
CA GLY A 38 22.80 21.79 -1.74
C GLY A 38 22.29 21.48 -0.33
N VAL A 39 22.20 20.20 0.05
CA VAL A 39 21.74 19.76 1.38
C VAL A 39 22.85 19.00 2.09
N ASP A 40 23.01 19.26 3.39
CA ASP A 40 23.93 18.49 4.24
C ASP A 40 23.21 17.24 4.78
N PRO A 41 23.62 16.02 4.36
CA PRO A 41 23.00 14.79 4.82
C PRO A 41 23.16 14.59 6.34
N THR A 42 24.25 15.09 6.93
CA THR A 42 24.55 14.90 8.35
C THR A 42 23.63 15.74 9.25
N ALA A 43 23.30 16.96 8.82
CA ALA A 43 22.32 17.80 9.50
C ALA A 43 20.92 17.16 9.49
N ILE A 44 20.56 16.47 8.40
CA ILE A 44 19.30 15.74 8.31
C ILE A 44 19.31 14.50 9.20
N GLU A 45 20.39 13.71 9.22
CA GLU A 45 20.51 12.57 10.12
C GLU A 45 20.37 12.97 11.61
N GLN A 46 20.87 14.15 12.01
CA GLN A 46 20.72 14.67 13.36
C GLN A 46 19.28 15.10 13.70
N LEU A 47 18.58 15.75 12.75
CA LEU A 47 17.15 16.06 12.91
C LEU A 47 16.30 14.79 13.02
N PHE A 48 16.69 13.75 12.29
CA PHE A 48 16.06 12.43 12.33
C PHE A 48 16.24 11.71 13.66
N ALA A 49 17.40 11.87 14.31
CA ALA A 49 17.63 11.29 15.63
C ALA A 49 16.69 11.85 16.71
N GLN A 50 16.06 13.01 16.47
CA GLN A 50 15.19 13.68 17.43
C GLN A 50 13.68 13.54 17.14
N GLY A 51 13.26 13.14 15.92
CA GLY A 51 11.85 13.19 15.49
C GLY A 51 11.22 11.83 15.13
N THR A 52 10.19 11.42 15.88
CA THR A 52 9.42 10.17 15.65
C THR A 52 8.55 10.18 14.38
N LEU A 53 8.07 11.34 13.94
CA LEU A 53 7.25 11.51 12.71
C LEU A 53 8.03 11.13 11.44
N PHE A 54 9.31 11.48 11.39
CA PHE A 54 10.14 11.30 10.21
C PHE A 54 10.51 9.83 9.97
N GLY A 55 10.52 9.00 11.02
CA GLY A 55 10.79 7.56 10.93
C GLY A 55 9.80 6.79 10.04
N LEU A 56 8.50 7.12 10.09
CA LEU A 56 7.49 6.47 9.23
C LEU A 56 7.71 6.79 7.74
N LEU A 57 8.05 8.04 7.43
CA LEU A 57 8.37 8.49 6.07
C LEU A 57 9.65 7.82 5.55
N ASP A 58 10.65 7.60 6.42
CA ASP A 58 11.90 6.94 6.05
C ASP A 58 11.71 5.45 5.71
N LEU A 59 10.76 4.77 6.36
CA LEU A 59 10.43 3.37 6.04
C LEU A 59 9.83 3.22 4.64
N PHE A 60 8.87 4.07 4.28
CA PHE A 60 8.26 4.04 2.95
C PHE A 60 9.21 4.52 1.84
N SER A 61 10.26 5.27 2.19
CA SER A 61 11.32 5.68 1.27
C SER A 61 12.53 4.74 1.25
N GLY A 62 12.54 3.69 2.09
CA GLY A 62 13.63 2.72 2.16
C GLY A 62 14.97 3.31 2.61
N GLY A 63 14.94 4.34 3.45
CA GLY A 63 16.13 5.06 3.88
C GLY A 63 16.55 6.22 2.96
N ALA A 64 15.76 6.53 1.93
CA ALA A 64 16.08 7.63 1.02
C ALA A 64 15.82 9.00 1.65
N PHE A 65 14.90 9.11 2.60
CA PHE A 65 14.62 10.35 3.30
C PHE A 65 15.72 10.67 4.33
N SER A 66 16.16 9.69 5.13
CA SER A 66 17.25 9.87 6.11
C SER A 66 18.56 10.31 5.46
N LYS A 67 18.84 9.85 4.24
CA LYS A 67 20.00 10.29 3.44
C LYS A 67 19.73 11.51 2.56
N PHE A 68 18.50 12.01 2.58
CA PHE A 68 17.99 13.05 1.69
C PHE A 68 18.42 12.87 0.23
N SER A 69 18.13 11.69 -0.30
CA SER A 69 18.45 11.32 -1.67
C SER A 69 17.48 11.95 -2.67
N ILE A 70 17.80 11.86 -3.97
CA ILE A 70 16.87 12.24 -5.05
C ILE A 70 15.50 11.54 -4.96
N PHE A 71 15.41 10.43 -4.22
CA PHE A 71 14.20 9.66 -3.95
C PHE A 71 13.63 9.88 -2.55
N ALA A 72 14.00 10.96 -1.85
CA ALA A 72 13.54 11.24 -0.49
C ALA A 72 12.00 11.27 -0.35
N MET A 73 11.31 11.76 -1.39
CA MET A 73 9.84 11.77 -1.43
C MET A 73 9.21 10.41 -1.78
N SER A 74 10.03 9.43 -2.18
CA SER A 74 9.60 8.09 -2.63
C SER A 74 8.52 8.18 -3.72
N ILE A 75 7.66 7.18 -3.80
CA ILE A 75 6.49 7.16 -4.69
C ILE A 75 5.24 7.81 -4.04
N THR A 76 5.39 8.42 -2.85
CA THR A 76 4.29 8.98 -2.06
C THR A 76 3.45 10.03 -2.81
N PRO A 77 4.03 10.97 -3.58
CA PRO A 77 3.21 11.94 -4.34
C PRO A 77 2.32 11.27 -5.38
N TYR A 78 2.79 10.17 -5.99
CA TYR A 78 1.98 9.38 -6.92
C TYR A 78 0.85 8.67 -6.19
N ILE A 79 1.15 8.06 -5.04
CA ILE A 79 0.13 7.41 -4.21
C ILE A 79 -0.96 8.43 -3.87
N ASN A 80 -0.59 9.62 -3.39
CA ASN A 80 -1.53 10.69 -3.07
C ASN A 80 -2.33 11.15 -4.30
N ALA A 81 -1.70 11.28 -5.47
CA ALA A 81 -2.42 11.64 -6.70
C ALA A 81 -3.43 10.58 -7.12
N ALA A 82 -3.04 9.29 -7.12
CA ALA A 82 -3.92 8.18 -7.47
C ALA A 82 -5.10 8.08 -6.51
N ILE A 83 -4.84 8.33 -5.23
CA ILE A 83 -5.80 8.46 -4.14
C ILE A 83 -6.82 9.57 -4.43
N ILE A 84 -6.36 10.78 -4.75
CA ILE A 84 -7.24 11.91 -5.04
C ILE A 84 -8.13 11.61 -6.24
N ILE A 85 -7.56 11.06 -7.32
CA ILE A 85 -8.34 10.69 -8.50
C ILE A 85 -9.36 9.60 -8.18
N GLN A 86 -9.00 8.59 -7.39
CA GLN A 86 -9.92 7.54 -6.97
C GLN A 86 -11.11 8.09 -6.16
N LEU A 87 -10.88 9.09 -5.30
CA LEU A 87 -11.95 9.77 -4.57
C LEU A 87 -12.80 10.64 -5.49
N LEU A 88 -12.16 11.37 -6.40
CA LEU A 88 -12.85 12.21 -7.39
C LEU A 88 -13.70 11.38 -8.36
N ASN A 89 -13.36 10.13 -8.64
CA ASN A 89 -14.18 9.22 -9.46
C ASN A 89 -15.62 9.07 -8.93
N VAL A 90 -15.84 9.26 -7.62
CA VAL A 90 -17.17 9.14 -6.99
C VAL A 90 -17.97 10.44 -7.13
N VAL A 91 -17.29 11.58 -7.12
CA VAL A 91 -17.92 12.91 -7.10
C VAL A 91 -18.05 13.48 -8.51
N VAL A 92 -17.14 13.13 -9.41
CA VAL A 92 -17.02 13.70 -10.76
C VAL A 92 -17.56 12.69 -11.78
N PRO A 93 -18.71 12.97 -12.45
CA PRO A 93 -19.35 12.03 -13.36
C PRO A 93 -18.48 11.63 -14.57
N THR A 94 -17.62 12.54 -15.05
CA THR A 94 -16.73 12.27 -16.19
C THR A 94 -15.68 11.21 -15.86
N LEU A 95 -15.16 11.25 -14.63
CA LEU A 95 -14.23 10.24 -14.13
C LEU A 95 -14.93 8.89 -13.91
N GLU A 96 -16.17 8.91 -13.43
CA GLU A 96 -16.98 7.69 -13.32
C GLU A 96 -17.26 7.06 -14.69
N GLN A 97 -17.53 7.87 -15.72
CA GLN A 97 -17.70 7.42 -17.10
C GLN A 97 -16.43 6.77 -17.64
N TRP A 98 -15.26 7.39 -17.44
CA TRP A 98 -13.99 6.78 -17.83
C TRP A 98 -13.74 5.44 -17.11
N SER A 99 -14.16 5.31 -15.85
CA SER A 99 -14.09 4.01 -15.16
C SER A 99 -14.98 2.93 -15.82
N LYS A 100 -16.05 3.31 -16.53
CA LYS A 100 -16.95 2.40 -17.26
C LYS A 100 -16.48 2.11 -18.70
N GLU A 101 -15.66 2.98 -19.29
CA GLU A 101 -15.08 2.83 -20.64
C GLU A 101 -14.00 1.74 -20.74
N GLY A 102 -13.64 1.08 -19.64
CA GLY A 102 -12.65 0.00 -19.63
C GLY A 102 -11.22 0.49 -19.88
N ALA A 103 -10.49 -0.18 -20.78
CA ALA A 103 -9.05 0.04 -20.96
C ALA A 103 -8.68 1.46 -21.42
N GLU A 104 -9.46 2.06 -22.32
CA GLU A 104 -9.22 3.44 -22.79
C GLU A 104 -9.46 4.47 -21.68
N GLY A 105 -10.52 4.30 -20.89
CA GLY A 105 -10.80 5.16 -19.74
C GLY A 105 -9.75 5.04 -18.63
N HIS A 106 -9.21 3.83 -18.39
CA HIS A 106 -8.07 3.66 -17.49
C HIS A 106 -6.83 4.42 -17.97
N LYS A 107 -6.54 4.45 -19.27
CA LYS A 107 -5.43 5.26 -19.81
C LYS A 107 -5.64 6.76 -19.57
N LYS A 108 -6.85 7.27 -19.77
CA LYS A 108 -7.20 8.68 -19.49
C LYS A 108 -6.99 9.02 -18.01
N THR A 109 -7.53 8.19 -17.13
CA THR A 109 -7.42 8.34 -15.66
C THR A 109 -5.97 8.29 -15.20
N THR A 110 -5.17 7.39 -15.78
CA THR A 110 -3.73 7.29 -15.51
C THR A 110 -2.99 8.55 -15.97
N LYS A 111 -3.31 9.10 -17.15
CA LYS A 111 -2.74 10.35 -17.65
C LYS A 111 -2.98 11.51 -16.67
N VAL A 112 -4.22 11.68 -16.20
CA VAL A 112 -4.56 12.72 -15.23
C VAL A 112 -3.81 12.50 -13.91
N THR A 113 -3.75 11.25 -13.44
CA THR A 113 -3.00 10.89 -12.24
C THR A 113 -1.52 11.26 -12.36
N ARG A 114 -0.89 11.04 -13.52
CA ARG A 114 0.52 11.43 -13.78
C ARG A 114 0.71 12.94 -13.71
N TYR A 115 -0.16 13.73 -14.35
CA TYR A 115 -0.05 15.20 -14.29
C TYR A 115 -0.24 15.72 -12.87
N LEU A 116 -1.22 15.17 -12.15
CA LEU A 116 -1.44 15.52 -10.74
C LEU A 116 -0.25 15.12 -9.87
N THR A 117 0.38 13.98 -10.14
CA THR A 117 1.60 13.53 -9.44
C THR A 117 2.73 14.54 -9.58
N VAL A 118 2.99 15.04 -10.80
CA VAL A 118 4.04 16.04 -11.04
C VAL A 118 3.76 17.32 -10.27
N ALA A 119 2.52 17.81 -10.31
CA ALA A 119 2.12 19.02 -9.58
C ALA A 119 2.27 18.84 -8.07
N LEU A 120 1.73 17.75 -7.51
CA LEU A 120 1.82 17.45 -6.08
C LEU A 120 3.26 17.24 -5.62
N ALA A 121 4.07 16.52 -6.40
CA ALA A 121 5.48 16.33 -6.11
C ALA A 121 6.21 17.67 -6.06
N PHE A 122 5.94 18.57 -7.01
CA PHE A 122 6.55 19.89 -7.02
C PHE A 122 6.18 20.73 -5.79
N PHE A 123 4.88 20.81 -5.45
CA PHE A 123 4.43 21.54 -4.25
C PHE A 123 4.96 20.93 -2.96
N GLN A 124 4.92 19.61 -2.83
CA GLN A 124 5.43 18.91 -1.66
C GLN A 124 6.94 19.04 -1.54
N ALA A 125 7.68 19.06 -2.65
CA ALA A 125 9.13 19.26 -2.65
C ALA A 125 9.52 20.68 -2.21
N ILE A 126 8.78 21.71 -2.65
CA ILE A 126 8.96 23.09 -2.16
C ILE A 126 8.68 23.15 -0.65
N GLY A 127 7.56 22.59 -0.20
CA GLY A 127 7.20 22.55 1.21
C GLY A 127 8.29 21.88 2.06
N MET A 128 8.76 20.71 1.63
CA MET A 128 9.84 19.98 2.28
C MET A 128 11.14 20.78 2.33
N SER A 129 11.51 21.44 1.23
CA SER A 129 12.71 22.28 1.15
C SER A 129 12.63 23.50 2.08
N ILE A 130 11.44 24.08 2.24
CA ILE A 130 11.21 25.18 3.17
C ILE A 130 11.25 24.70 4.62
N GLY A 131 10.62 23.55 4.92
CA GLY A 131 10.60 22.97 6.25
C GLY A 131 11.98 22.52 6.75
N LEU A 132 12.87 22.15 5.83
CA LEU A 132 14.24 21.72 6.11
C LEU A 132 15.29 22.81 5.82
N LYS A 133 14.91 24.09 5.80
CA LYS A 133 15.84 25.22 5.56
C LYS A 133 17.09 25.20 6.43
N SER A 134 16.98 24.69 7.66
CA SER A 134 18.10 24.56 8.61
C SER A 134 19.16 23.55 8.18
N ALA A 135 18.84 22.61 7.28
CA ALA A 135 19.76 21.60 6.75
C ALA A 135 20.31 21.94 5.36
N ILE A 136 19.92 23.08 4.79
CA ILE A 136 20.39 23.55 3.48
C ILE A 136 21.63 24.40 3.68
N LEU A 137 22.75 24.03 3.05
CA LEU A 137 24.05 24.71 3.17
C LEU A 137 23.98 26.21 2.78
N ASN A 138 23.07 26.56 1.87
CA ASN A 138 22.79 27.94 1.46
C ASN A 138 21.29 28.07 1.10
N PRO A 139 20.42 28.55 2.01
CA PRO A 139 18.98 28.66 1.76
C PRO A 139 18.63 29.87 0.87
N SER A 140 19.01 29.81 -0.41
CA SER A 140 18.57 30.74 -1.45
C SER A 140 17.29 30.22 -2.12
N PRO A 141 16.35 31.09 -2.56
CA PRO A 141 15.20 30.68 -3.38
C PRO A 141 15.59 29.84 -4.61
N VAL A 142 16.76 30.11 -5.19
CA VAL A 142 17.31 29.34 -6.32
C VAL A 142 17.65 27.91 -5.90
N ASN A 143 18.29 27.73 -4.73
CA ASN A 143 18.64 26.40 -4.23
C ASN A 143 17.39 25.60 -3.84
N ILE A 144 16.38 26.26 -3.24
CA ILE A 144 15.08 25.63 -2.97
C ILE A 144 14.42 25.14 -4.26
N LEU A 145 14.49 25.93 -5.35
CA LEU A 145 13.95 25.53 -6.64
C LEU A 145 14.72 24.35 -7.25
N ILE A 146 16.05 24.33 -7.14
CA ILE A 146 16.90 23.21 -7.59
C ILE A 146 16.54 21.93 -6.83
N ILE A 147 16.40 22.01 -5.50
CA ILE A 147 15.99 20.87 -4.66
C ILE A 147 14.61 20.39 -5.08
N ALA A 148 13.65 21.31 -5.26
CA ALA A 148 12.28 20.98 -5.65
C ALA A 148 12.22 20.28 -7.02
N ILE A 149 12.95 20.77 -8.01
CA ILE A 149 13.04 20.14 -9.34
C ILE A 149 13.70 18.76 -9.22
N THR A 150 14.76 18.62 -8.44
CA THR A 150 15.48 17.36 -8.25
C THR A 150 14.60 16.28 -7.62
N LEU A 151 13.89 16.62 -6.53
CA LEU A 151 12.98 15.71 -5.85
C LEU A 151 11.76 15.34 -6.72
N THR A 152 11.26 16.31 -7.50
CA THR A 152 10.17 16.07 -8.47
C THR A 152 10.64 15.13 -9.57
N ALA A 153 11.81 15.38 -10.16
CA ALA A 153 12.40 14.53 -11.18
C ALA A 153 12.65 13.11 -10.66
N GLY A 154 13.16 12.97 -9.44
CA GLY A 154 13.35 11.67 -8.78
C GLY A 154 12.03 10.91 -8.60
N THR A 155 10.98 11.58 -8.13
CA THR A 155 9.64 10.99 -7.97
C THR A 155 9.06 10.54 -9.33
N VAL A 156 9.17 11.37 -10.36
CA VAL A 156 8.70 11.05 -11.72
C VAL A 156 9.47 9.88 -12.31
N PHE A 157 10.78 9.81 -12.06
CA PHE A 157 11.61 8.68 -12.46
C PHE A 157 11.18 7.39 -11.75
N LEU A 158 10.88 7.44 -10.44
CA LEU A 158 10.35 6.28 -9.72
C LEU A 158 8.99 5.82 -10.25
N MET A 159 8.11 6.77 -10.57
CA MET A 159 6.81 6.46 -11.19
C MET A 159 7.03 5.76 -12.54
N TRP A 160 7.90 6.29 -13.40
CA TRP A 160 8.26 5.65 -14.66
C TRP A 160 8.84 4.25 -14.46
N LEU A 161 9.76 4.07 -13.50
CA LEU A 161 10.37 2.79 -13.16
C LEU A 161 9.30 1.77 -12.70
N GLY A 162 8.33 2.21 -11.89
CA GLY A 162 7.19 1.37 -11.47
C GLY A 162 6.30 0.94 -12.63
N GLU A 163 6.07 1.83 -13.59
CA GLU A 163 5.33 1.48 -14.82
C GLU A 163 6.11 0.51 -15.70
N GLN A 164 7.43 0.67 -15.82
CA GLN A 164 8.29 -0.26 -16.54
C GLN A 164 8.29 -1.65 -15.91
N ILE A 165 8.36 -1.75 -14.57
CA ILE A 165 8.23 -3.04 -13.88
C ILE A 165 6.85 -3.65 -14.13
N THR A 166 5.78 -2.85 -14.18
CA THR A 166 4.43 -3.37 -14.43
C THR A 166 4.27 -3.88 -15.87
N ALA A 167 4.89 -3.22 -16.84
CA ALA A 167 4.81 -3.61 -18.26
C ALA A 167 5.70 -4.81 -18.60
N ASN A 168 6.97 -4.79 -18.15
CA ASN A 168 8.01 -5.73 -18.57
C ASN A 168 8.44 -6.72 -17.48
N GLY A 169 8.02 -6.50 -16.24
CA GLY A 169 8.39 -7.32 -15.08
C GLY A 169 7.25 -8.22 -14.62
N VAL A 170 7.34 -8.61 -13.34
CA VAL A 170 6.30 -9.37 -12.63
C VAL A 170 5.64 -8.47 -11.59
N GLY A 171 4.34 -8.62 -11.36
CA GLY A 171 3.66 -7.88 -10.28
C GLY A 171 3.17 -6.49 -10.69
N ASN A 172 2.75 -5.74 -9.68
CA ASN A 172 2.50 -4.29 -9.78
C ASN A 172 3.80 -3.57 -9.38
N GLY A 173 4.41 -2.85 -10.32
CA GLY A 173 5.72 -2.26 -10.11
C GLY A 173 5.77 -1.19 -9.04
N ILE A 174 4.72 -0.39 -8.88
CA ILE A 174 4.62 0.63 -7.83
C ILE A 174 4.58 -0.02 -6.45
N SER A 175 3.80 -1.09 -6.32
CA SER A 175 3.72 -1.87 -5.08
C SER A 175 5.05 -2.55 -4.76
N LEU A 176 5.76 -3.03 -5.80
CA LEU A 176 7.07 -3.65 -5.68
C LEU A 176 8.19 -2.67 -5.29
N ILE A 177 8.12 -1.41 -5.72
CA ILE A 177 9.07 -0.36 -5.27
C ILE A 177 8.90 -0.12 -3.76
N ILE A 178 7.66 -0.02 -3.28
CA ILE A 178 7.38 0.16 -1.84
C ILE A 178 7.86 -1.06 -1.05
N PHE A 179 7.58 -2.27 -1.56
CA PHE A 179 8.07 -3.53 -1.00
C PHE A 179 9.60 -3.53 -0.90
N ALA A 180 10.31 -3.17 -1.97
CA ALA A 180 11.77 -3.12 -1.99
C ALA A 180 12.32 -2.09 -1.00
N GLY A 181 11.66 -0.93 -0.87
CA GLY A 181 12.03 0.09 0.12
C GLY A 181 11.95 -0.42 1.55
N ILE A 182 10.82 -1.03 1.93
CA ILE A 182 10.61 -1.57 3.28
C ILE A 182 11.60 -2.70 3.58
N VAL A 183 11.75 -3.66 2.65
CA VAL A 183 12.64 -4.81 2.85
C VAL A 183 14.10 -4.39 2.92
N ALA A 184 14.52 -3.35 2.17
CA ALA A 184 15.87 -2.82 2.23
C ALA A 184 16.22 -2.15 3.58
N ALA A 185 15.23 -1.76 4.38
CA ALA A 185 15.45 -1.22 5.72
C ALA A 185 15.63 -2.31 6.79
N LEU A 186 15.19 -3.55 6.52
CA LEU A 186 15.27 -4.66 7.50
C LEU A 186 16.70 -4.97 7.97
N PRO A 187 17.73 -5.06 7.09
CA PRO A 187 19.10 -5.32 7.55
C PRO A 187 19.64 -4.25 8.50
N LYS A 188 19.33 -2.97 8.22
CA LYS A 188 19.71 -1.84 9.09
C LYS A 188 19.04 -1.99 10.46
N ASN A 189 17.74 -2.29 10.49
CA ASN A 189 16.98 -2.48 11.73
C ASN A 189 17.51 -3.63 12.57
N ILE A 190 17.88 -4.76 11.96
CA ILE A 190 18.51 -5.90 12.65
C ILE A 190 19.86 -5.49 13.24
N GLY A 191 20.67 -4.73 12.49
CA GLY A 191 21.94 -4.17 12.99
C GLY A 191 21.75 -3.28 14.21
N THR A 192 20.71 -2.43 14.22
CA THR A 192 20.37 -1.59 15.37
C THR A 192 19.95 -2.42 16.58
N ILE A 193 19.13 -3.46 16.42
CA ILE A 193 18.78 -4.39 17.50
C ILE A 193 20.04 -5.02 18.09
N TYR A 194 20.94 -5.50 17.22
CA TYR A 194 22.20 -6.09 17.66
C TYR A 194 23.08 -5.11 18.45
N ALA A 195 23.15 -3.85 18.01
CA ALA A 195 23.87 -2.80 18.73
C ALA A 195 23.26 -2.54 20.12
N TYR A 196 21.95 -2.52 20.26
CA TYR A 196 21.28 -2.35 21.56
C TYR A 196 21.48 -3.53 22.51
N VAL A 197 21.49 -4.76 22.00
CA VAL A 197 21.84 -5.94 22.80
C VAL A 197 23.29 -5.85 23.29
N LYS A 198 24.21 -5.46 22.41
CA LYS A 198 25.63 -5.29 22.77
C LYS A 198 25.85 -4.15 23.77
N ALA A 199 25.07 -3.08 23.66
CA ALA A 199 25.08 -1.95 24.59
C ALA A 199 24.41 -2.26 25.95
N GLY A 200 23.77 -3.43 26.10
CA GLY A 200 23.07 -3.82 27.32
C GLY A 200 21.77 -3.06 27.59
N THR A 201 21.30 -2.24 26.65
CA THR A 201 20.05 -1.48 26.78
C THR A 201 18.81 -2.37 26.61
N ILE A 202 18.96 -3.51 25.93
CA ILE A 202 17.88 -4.48 25.68
C ILE A 202 18.32 -5.87 26.13
N SER A 203 17.46 -6.55 26.89
CA SER A 203 17.65 -7.94 27.30
C SER A 203 17.48 -8.91 26.13
N TYR A 204 18.23 -10.02 26.12
CA TYR A 204 18.03 -11.14 25.19
C TYR A 204 16.59 -11.66 25.20
N PHE A 205 15.91 -11.60 26.35
CA PHE A 205 14.50 -11.97 26.47
C PHE A 205 13.59 -11.07 25.63
N SER A 206 13.82 -9.75 25.64
CA SER A 206 13.03 -8.79 24.86
C SER A 206 13.20 -9.01 23.35
N VAL A 207 14.41 -9.34 22.90
CA VAL A 207 14.67 -9.67 21.48
C VAL A 207 13.97 -10.97 21.08
N PHE A 208 14.01 -11.99 21.93
CA PHE A 208 13.30 -13.24 21.69
C PHE A 208 11.78 -13.02 21.64
N ALA A 209 11.22 -12.30 22.61
CA ALA A 209 9.80 -11.94 22.65
C ALA A 209 9.39 -11.15 21.40
N PHE A 210 10.21 -10.19 20.97
CA PHE A 210 9.98 -9.43 19.75
C PHE A 210 9.96 -10.32 18.50
N ALA A 211 10.91 -11.26 18.37
CA ALA A 211 10.93 -12.20 17.25
C ALA A 211 9.69 -13.11 17.21
N VAL A 212 9.22 -13.57 18.36
CA VAL A 212 7.99 -14.37 18.47
C VAL A 212 6.76 -13.55 18.08
N ILE A 213 6.64 -12.31 18.56
CA ILE A 213 5.54 -11.40 18.20
C ILE A 213 5.57 -11.09 16.70
N ALA A 214 6.75 -10.79 16.15
CA ALA A 214 6.97 -10.57 14.72
C ALA A 214 6.48 -11.74 13.87
N LEU A 215 6.83 -12.97 14.24
CA LEU A 215 6.40 -14.18 13.53
C LEU A 215 4.89 -14.40 13.67
N ALA A 216 4.34 -14.25 14.87
CA ALA A 216 2.90 -14.36 15.12
C ALA A 216 2.11 -13.34 14.29
N MET A 217 2.60 -12.11 14.16
CA MET A 217 1.99 -11.10 13.30
C MET A 217 2.01 -11.50 11.82
N ILE A 218 3.12 -12.02 11.31
CA ILE A 218 3.20 -12.47 9.91
C ILE A 218 2.14 -13.54 9.64
N VAL A 219 2.06 -14.55 10.52
CA VAL A 219 1.06 -15.63 10.40
C VAL A 219 -0.36 -15.07 10.46
N PHE A 220 -0.63 -14.18 11.41
CA PHE A 220 -1.93 -13.54 11.58
C PHE A 220 -2.34 -12.72 10.34
N VAL A 221 -1.43 -11.91 9.80
CA VAL A 221 -1.65 -11.12 8.58
C VAL A 221 -1.93 -12.04 7.39
N ILE A 222 -1.12 -13.08 7.18
CA ILE A 222 -1.33 -14.04 6.10
C ILE A 222 -2.71 -14.72 6.22
N HIS A 223 -3.11 -15.11 7.43
CA HIS A 223 -4.39 -15.78 7.65
C HIS A 223 -5.57 -14.88 7.27
N ILE A 224 -5.54 -13.60 7.64
CA ILE A 224 -6.61 -12.66 7.30
C ILE A 224 -6.59 -12.27 5.82
N GLU A 225 -5.41 -12.01 5.24
CA GLU A 225 -5.26 -11.66 3.81
C GLU A 225 -5.66 -12.80 2.86
N THR A 226 -5.44 -14.05 3.28
CA THR A 226 -5.89 -15.23 2.53
C THR A 226 -7.33 -15.63 2.83
N GLY A 227 -7.95 -15.03 3.85
CA GLY A 227 -9.34 -15.29 4.25
C GLY A 227 -10.34 -14.71 3.25
N PHE A 228 -11.29 -15.55 2.82
CA PHE A 228 -12.43 -15.11 2.01
C PHE A 228 -13.72 -15.79 2.43
N ARG A 229 -14.80 -15.02 2.47
CA ARG A 229 -16.17 -15.51 2.59
C ARG A 229 -16.66 -15.93 1.21
N ARG A 230 -17.02 -17.21 1.08
CA ARG A 230 -17.62 -17.75 -0.15
C ARG A 230 -19.13 -17.52 -0.11
N VAL A 231 -19.65 -16.73 -1.04
CA VAL A 231 -21.09 -16.61 -1.27
C VAL A 231 -21.47 -17.55 -2.42
N PRO A 232 -22.24 -18.63 -2.17
CA PRO A 232 -22.58 -19.59 -3.21
C PRO A 232 -23.51 -18.96 -4.25
N ILE A 233 -23.20 -19.20 -5.51
CA ILE A 233 -24.03 -18.80 -6.65
C ILE A 233 -24.30 -20.02 -7.53
N THR A 234 -25.49 -20.07 -8.11
CA THR A 234 -25.85 -21.11 -9.08
C THR A 234 -26.19 -20.42 -10.38
N TYR A 235 -25.63 -20.93 -11.48
CA TYR A 235 -26.02 -20.49 -12.82
C TYR A 235 -27.16 -21.35 -13.31
N ALA A 236 -28.25 -20.71 -13.73
CA ALA A 236 -29.36 -21.39 -14.38
C ALA A 236 -28.89 -21.92 -15.73
N LYS A 237 -28.96 -23.25 -15.93
CA LYS A 237 -28.70 -23.85 -17.24
C LYS A 237 -29.95 -23.69 -18.11
N ARG A 238 -29.78 -23.37 -19.39
CA ARG A 238 -30.88 -23.42 -20.37
C ARG A 238 -31.33 -24.88 -20.51
N LEU A 239 -32.56 -25.20 -20.10
CA LEU A 239 -33.19 -26.50 -20.32
C LEU A 239 -33.43 -26.65 -21.84
N VAL A 240 -32.54 -27.34 -22.54
CA VAL A 240 -32.73 -27.74 -23.94
C VAL A 240 -32.87 -29.26 -23.95
N GLY A 241 -34.06 -29.76 -24.32
CA GLY A 241 -34.25 -31.16 -24.69
C GLY A 241 -34.63 -32.15 -23.58
N GLY A 242 -35.55 -31.81 -22.67
CA GLY A 242 -36.37 -32.77 -21.91
C GLY A 242 -35.65 -33.74 -20.95
N ARG A 243 -34.33 -33.73 -20.86
CA ARG A 243 -33.56 -34.49 -19.89
C ARG A 243 -33.07 -33.55 -18.80
N VAL A 244 -33.43 -33.86 -17.56
CA VAL A 244 -32.89 -33.26 -16.33
C VAL A 244 -31.42 -33.69 -16.21
N GLY A 245 -30.58 -33.12 -17.07
CA GLY A 245 -29.14 -33.37 -17.09
C GLY A 245 -28.48 -32.62 -15.95
N SER A 246 -28.11 -33.38 -14.92
CA SER A 246 -27.20 -33.11 -13.81
C SER A 246 -26.82 -31.65 -13.55
N SER A 247 -27.28 -31.18 -12.38
CA SER A 247 -26.69 -30.14 -11.52
C SER A 247 -26.19 -28.87 -12.22
N GLY A 248 -26.88 -27.75 -11.99
CA GLY A 248 -26.33 -26.42 -12.26
C GLY A 248 -24.92 -26.31 -11.67
N HIS A 249 -24.00 -25.69 -12.40
CA HIS A 249 -22.63 -25.52 -11.93
C HIS A 249 -22.67 -24.55 -10.74
N SER A 250 -22.52 -25.08 -9.52
CA SER A 250 -22.40 -24.29 -8.31
C SER A 250 -21.03 -23.61 -8.33
N SER A 251 -21.04 -22.29 -8.33
CA SER A 251 -19.84 -21.48 -8.17
C SER A 251 -19.97 -20.65 -6.89
N HIS A 252 -18.98 -19.82 -6.60
CA HIS A 252 -19.04 -18.90 -5.48
C HIS A 252 -18.39 -17.57 -5.84
N ILE A 253 -18.91 -16.50 -5.25
CA ILE A 253 -18.25 -15.19 -5.23
C ILE A 253 -17.36 -15.15 -4.00
N PRO A 254 -16.03 -15.00 -4.15
CA PRO A 254 -15.13 -14.86 -3.01
C PRO A 254 -15.05 -13.39 -2.58
N PHE A 255 -15.62 -13.07 -1.40
CA PHE A 255 -15.38 -11.79 -0.74
C PHE A 255 -14.21 -11.90 0.22
N LYS A 256 -13.15 -11.15 -0.03
CA LYS A 256 -11.97 -11.13 0.87
C LYS A 256 -12.33 -10.46 2.20
N VAL A 257 -11.72 -10.92 3.28
CA VAL A 257 -11.89 -10.26 4.60
C VAL A 257 -11.37 -8.84 4.56
N ASN A 258 -10.19 -8.64 3.96
CA ASN A 258 -9.63 -7.33 3.66
C ASN A 258 -9.77 -7.02 2.16
N GLN A 259 -10.91 -6.47 1.76
CA GLN A 259 -11.12 -6.06 0.37
C GLN A 259 -10.40 -4.76 0.03
N ALA A 260 -10.20 -3.90 1.04
CA ALA A 260 -9.58 -2.59 0.88
C ALA A 260 -8.04 -2.62 0.80
N GLY A 261 -7.43 -3.74 1.20
CA GLY A 261 -5.98 -3.87 1.26
C GLY A 261 -5.38 -2.92 2.28
N VAL A 262 -4.30 -2.22 1.89
CA VAL A 262 -3.58 -1.29 2.78
C VAL A 262 -4.02 0.16 2.58
N ILE A 263 -4.80 0.44 1.53
CA ILE A 263 -5.13 1.80 1.09
C ILE A 263 -5.83 2.64 2.19
N PRO A 264 -6.79 2.11 2.97
CA PRO A 264 -7.41 2.88 4.06
C PRO A 264 -6.42 3.39 5.11
N ILE A 265 -5.40 2.60 5.43
CA ILE A 265 -4.38 2.98 6.41
C ILE A 265 -3.55 4.15 5.88
N ILE A 266 -3.23 4.11 4.58
CA ILE A 266 -2.49 5.18 3.91
C ILE A 266 -3.33 6.46 3.88
N PHE A 267 -4.62 6.39 3.50
CA PHE A 267 -5.51 7.55 3.56
C PHE A 267 -5.58 8.17 4.95
N ALA A 268 -5.82 7.35 5.98
CA ALA A 268 -5.88 7.82 7.36
C ALA A 268 -4.58 8.54 7.76
N SER A 269 -3.42 7.99 7.38
CA SER A 269 -2.13 8.61 7.67
C SER A 269 -1.91 9.93 6.92
N SER A 270 -2.25 9.99 5.62
CA SER A 270 -2.10 11.20 4.81
C SER A 270 -3.00 12.33 5.29
N VAL A 271 -4.26 12.04 5.64
CA VAL A 271 -5.20 13.03 6.14
C VAL A 271 -4.76 13.57 7.51
N LEU A 272 -4.26 12.72 8.40
CA LEU A 272 -3.76 13.18 9.70
C LEU A 272 -2.41 13.91 9.61
N MET A 273 -1.57 13.56 8.64
CA MET A 273 -0.30 14.26 8.40
C MET A 273 -0.50 15.64 7.79
N PHE A 274 -1.57 15.88 7.05
CA PHE A 274 -1.79 17.14 6.34
C PHE A 274 -1.85 18.37 7.28
N PRO A 275 -2.69 18.41 8.34
CA PRO A 275 -2.70 19.52 9.29
C PRO A 275 -1.35 19.75 9.97
N ILE A 276 -0.65 18.67 10.34
CA ILE A 276 0.68 18.75 10.99
C ILE A 276 1.68 19.41 10.04
N THR A 277 1.65 19.02 8.77
CA THR A 277 2.54 19.55 7.74
C THR A 277 2.24 21.03 7.48
N VAL A 278 0.96 21.42 7.41
CA VAL A 278 0.56 22.84 7.26
C VAL A 278 0.97 23.66 8.48
N ALA A 279 0.79 23.11 9.69
CA ALA A 279 1.17 23.78 10.93
C ALA A 279 2.68 24.08 11.03
N GLN A 280 3.54 23.31 10.37
CA GLN A 280 4.98 23.61 10.29
C GLN A 280 5.29 24.91 9.54
N PHE A 281 4.41 25.35 8.64
CA PHE A 281 4.58 26.61 7.89
C PHE A 281 3.95 27.82 8.58
N ILE A 282 3.13 27.60 9.61
CA ILE A 282 2.37 28.65 10.29
C ILE A 282 2.96 28.87 11.69
N ASP A 283 3.65 29.99 11.87
CA ASP A 283 4.26 30.36 13.15
C ASP A 283 3.25 31.03 14.11
N VAL A 284 2.15 30.32 14.39
CA VAL A 284 1.08 30.81 15.27
C VAL A 284 0.94 29.88 16.48
N PRO A 285 0.96 30.40 17.73
CA PRO A 285 0.98 29.57 18.94
C PRO A 285 -0.17 28.58 19.04
N TRP A 286 -1.41 28.99 18.75
CA TRP A 286 -2.56 28.07 18.82
C TRP A 286 -2.49 26.95 17.77
N VAL A 287 -1.91 27.23 16.60
CA VAL A 287 -1.71 26.24 15.52
C VAL A 287 -0.65 25.22 15.92
N LYS A 288 0.45 25.66 16.53
CA LYS A 288 1.46 24.76 17.08
C LYS A 288 0.92 23.89 18.22
N THR A 289 0.11 24.47 19.12
CA THR A 289 -0.54 23.71 20.19
C THR A 289 -1.51 22.67 19.64
N ALA A 290 -2.31 23.02 18.62
CA ALA A 290 -3.20 22.07 17.95
C ALA A 290 -2.42 20.96 17.23
N ALA A 291 -1.31 21.29 16.57
CA ALA A 291 -0.43 20.33 15.93
C ALA A 291 0.23 19.39 16.94
N ALA A 292 0.64 19.90 18.11
CA ALA A 292 1.23 19.10 19.18
C ALA A 292 0.27 18.03 19.75
N TYR A 293 -1.04 18.31 19.76
CA TYR A 293 -2.06 17.31 20.11
C TYR A 293 -2.26 16.24 19.02
N LEU A 294 -1.94 16.58 17.77
CA LEU A 294 -1.99 15.69 16.60
C LEU A 294 -0.65 14.99 16.33
N GLU A 295 0.35 15.13 17.19
CA GLU A 295 1.62 14.44 17.03
C GLU A 295 1.52 12.92 17.26
N TRP A 296 2.40 12.17 16.56
CA TRP A 296 2.48 10.71 16.68
C TRP A 296 2.86 10.29 18.09
N GLY A 297 2.18 9.25 18.58
CA GLY A 297 2.41 8.70 19.92
C GLY A 297 1.55 9.34 21.01
N LYS A 298 0.78 10.40 20.70
CA LYS A 298 -0.25 10.90 21.62
C LYS A 298 -1.53 10.03 21.55
N PRO A 299 -2.23 9.82 22.68
CA PRO A 299 -3.47 9.04 22.69
C PRO A 299 -4.58 9.60 21.78
N LEU A 300 -4.68 10.94 21.69
CA LEU A 300 -5.67 11.61 20.84
C LEU A 300 -5.43 11.28 19.36
N GLN A 301 -4.20 11.46 18.89
CA GLN A 301 -3.80 11.13 17.52
C GLN A 301 -4.01 9.64 17.21
N THR A 302 -3.64 8.75 18.13
CA THR A 302 -3.84 7.30 17.96
C THR A 302 -5.32 6.94 17.85
N THR A 303 -6.18 7.56 18.66
CA THR A 303 -7.64 7.33 18.62
C THR A 303 -8.24 7.85 17.32
N LEU A 304 -7.88 9.06 16.90
CA LEU A 304 -8.30 9.62 15.61
C LEU A 304 -7.82 8.77 14.43
N TYR A 305 -6.61 8.22 14.53
CA TYR A 305 -6.05 7.33 13.51
C TYR A 305 -6.85 6.04 13.37
N VAL A 306 -7.19 5.38 14.49
CA VAL A 306 -8.07 4.19 14.49
C VAL A 306 -9.43 4.50 13.88
N LEU A 307 -10.07 5.61 14.29
CA LEU A 307 -11.37 6.01 13.76
C LEU A 307 -11.32 6.28 12.26
N MET A 308 -10.27 6.98 11.79
CA MET A 308 -10.08 7.23 10.37
C MET A 308 -9.83 5.94 9.59
N ILE A 309 -9.06 4.99 10.12
CA ILE A 309 -8.86 3.68 9.46
C ILE A 309 -10.19 2.96 9.30
N ILE A 310 -11.02 2.91 10.34
CA ILE A 310 -12.32 2.26 10.28
C ILE A 310 -13.21 2.96 9.23
N PHE A 311 -13.32 4.29 9.31
CA PHE A 311 -14.08 5.09 8.36
C PHE A 311 -13.63 4.86 6.90
N PHE A 312 -12.33 4.99 6.63
CA PHE A 312 -11.78 4.81 5.28
C PHE A 312 -11.88 3.38 4.79
N THR A 313 -11.88 2.38 5.68
CA THR A 313 -12.08 0.97 5.29
C THR A 313 -13.49 0.75 4.78
N TYR A 314 -14.50 1.29 5.47
CA TYR A 314 -15.88 1.26 5.00
C TYR A 314 -16.08 2.04 3.72
N PHE A 315 -15.58 3.28 3.69
CA PHE A 315 -15.70 4.16 2.55
C PHE A 315 -15.04 3.56 1.30
N TYR A 316 -13.82 3.04 1.41
CA TYR A 316 -13.13 2.46 0.25
C TYR A 316 -13.80 1.18 -0.23
N THR A 317 -14.28 0.33 0.68
CA THR A 317 -14.94 -0.93 0.31
C THR A 317 -16.26 -0.65 -0.42
N SER A 318 -17.06 0.31 0.03
CA SER A 318 -18.32 0.67 -0.65
C SER A 318 -18.10 1.31 -2.01
N VAL A 319 -17.03 2.10 -2.18
CA VAL A 319 -16.70 2.73 -3.46
C VAL A 319 -16.16 1.72 -4.48
N THR A 320 -15.34 0.78 -4.05
CA THR A 320 -14.73 -0.21 -4.94
C THR A 320 -15.65 -1.35 -5.30
N VAL A 321 -16.53 -1.76 -4.39
CA VAL A 321 -17.45 -2.88 -4.58
C VAL A 321 -18.85 -2.34 -4.85
N LYS A 322 -19.16 -2.11 -6.12
CA LYS A 322 -20.50 -1.71 -6.56
C LYS A 322 -21.46 -2.91 -6.50
N ILE A 323 -22.06 -3.13 -5.34
CA ILE A 323 -22.99 -4.25 -5.08
C ILE A 323 -24.19 -4.26 -6.04
N PRO A 324 -24.84 -3.12 -6.37
CA PRO A 324 -25.93 -3.12 -7.35
C PRO A 324 -25.48 -3.65 -8.71
N ASP A 325 -24.31 -3.21 -9.19
CA ASP A 325 -23.74 -3.67 -10.46
C ASP A 325 -23.43 -5.18 -10.42
N MET A 326 -22.93 -5.69 -9.28
CA MET A 326 -22.69 -7.13 -9.11
C MET A 326 -23.98 -7.95 -9.17
N ALA A 327 -25.05 -7.48 -8.53
CA ALA A 327 -26.35 -8.15 -8.54
C ALA A 327 -26.99 -8.13 -9.93
N ASP A 328 -26.88 -7.01 -10.65
CA ASP A 328 -27.34 -6.90 -12.03
C ASP A 328 -26.53 -7.76 -12.99
N ASN A 329 -25.21 -7.83 -12.81
CA ASN A 329 -24.36 -8.72 -13.60
C ASN A 329 -24.72 -10.19 -13.34
N LEU A 330 -24.92 -10.60 -12.09
CA LEU A 330 -25.42 -11.94 -11.77
C LEU A 330 -26.72 -12.25 -12.50
N LYS A 331 -27.69 -11.34 -12.43
CA LYS A 331 -28.97 -11.46 -13.13
C LYS A 331 -28.79 -11.57 -14.66
N LYS A 332 -27.94 -10.74 -15.26
CA LYS A 332 -27.64 -10.76 -16.71
C LYS A 332 -27.01 -12.07 -17.18
N TYR A 333 -26.12 -12.64 -16.38
CA TYR A 333 -25.47 -13.93 -16.69
C TYR A 333 -26.27 -15.16 -16.24
N GLY A 334 -27.53 -14.99 -15.82
CA GLY A 334 -28.38 -16.09 -15.35
C GLY A 334 -27.93 -16.73 -14.03
N GLY A 335 -27.07 -16.05 -13.29
CA GLY A 335 -26.62 -16.43 -11.95
C GLY A 335 -27.56 -15.92 -10.86
N PHE A 336 -27.76 -16.72 -9.82
CA PHE A 336 -28.54 -16.33 -8.65
C PHE A 336 -27.96 -16.93 -7.38
N VAL A 337 -28.20 -16.27 -6.25
CA VAL A 337 -27.88 -16.80 -4.92
C VAL A 337 -29.02 -17.73 -4.50
N PRO A 338 -28.76 -19.01 -4.16
CA PRO A 338 -29.82 -19.94 -3.75
C PRO A 338 -30.68 -19.36 -2.62
N GLY A 339 -32.00 -19.39 -2.80
CA GLY A 339 -32.97 -18.87 -1.83
C GLY A 339 -33.29 -17.37 -1.95
N LEU A 340 -32.64 -16.63 -2.86
CA LEU A 340 -32.90 -15.19 -3.07
C LEU A 340 -33.34 -14.90 -4.50
N ARG A 341 -34.25 -13.93 -4.65
CA ARG A 341 -34.70 -13.47 -5.96
C ARG A 341 -33.58 -12.62 -6.61
N PRO A 342 -33.28 -12.83 -7.91
CA PRO A 342 -32.30 -12.00 -8.63
C PRO A 342 -32.71 -10.54 -8.70
N GLY A 343 -31.75 -9.62 -8.50
CA GLY A 343 -31.98 -8.18 -8.43
C GLY A 343 -31.80 -7.64 -7.01
N GLN A 344 -32.71 -6.76 -6.55
CA GLN A 344 -32.55 -6.02 -5.30
C GLN A 344 -32.34 -6.93 -4.06
N ALA A 345 -33.11 -8.00 -3.93
CA ALA A 345 -32.95 -8.92 -2.79
C ALA A 345 -31.57 -9.61 -2.75
N THR A 346 -30.94 -9.81 -3.92
CA THR A 346 -29.55 -10.27 -4.01
C THR A 346 -28.59 -9.16 -3.60
N ALA A 347 -28.82 -7.93 -4.06
CA ALA A 347 -28.00 -6.78 -3.69
C ALA A 347 -28.01 -6.53 -2.17
N ASP A 348 -29.18 -6.53 -1.53
CA ASP A 348 -29.32 -6.31 -0.09
C ASP A 348 -28.59 -7.39 0.73
N TYR A 349 -28.65 -8.65 0.27
CA TYR A 349 -27.90 -9.74 0.91
C TYR A 349 -26.39 -9.60 0.75
N LEU A 350 -25.92 -9.24 -0.46
CA LEU A 350 -24.50 -9.01 -0.70
C LEU A 350 -23.99 -7.83 0.14
N ASP A 351 -24.76 -6.76 0.27
CA ASP A 351 -24.47 -5.61 1.12
C ASP A 351 -24.37 -5.99 2.60
N TYR A 352 -25.36 -6.75 3.09
CA TYR A 352 -25.34 -7.25 4.47
C TYR A 352 -24.10 -8.10 4.77
N VAL A 353 -23.72 -8.98 3.84
CA VAL A 353 -22.52 -9.83 3.98
C VAL A 353 -21.26 -8.97 3.95
N LEU A 354 -21.13 -8.06 2.98
CA LEU A 354 -19.95 -7.20 2.82
C LEU A 354 -19.76 -6.27 4.01
N THR A 355 -20.80 -5.59 4.49
CA THR A 355 -20.72 -4.67 5.63
C THR A 355 -20.21 -5.37 6.89
N ARG A 356 -20.61 -6.62 7.15
CA ARG A 356 -20.14 -7.42 8.29
C ARG A 356 -18.71 -7.92 8.14
N ILE A 357 -18.33 -8.34 6.94
CA ILE A 357 -16.94 -8.73 6.66
C ILE A 357 -16.01 -7.51 6.81
N THR A 358 -16.46 -6.37 6.30
CA THR A 358 -15.73 -5.10 6.35
C THR A 358 -15.53 -4.64 7.79
N LEU A 359 -16.48 -4.90 8.70
CA LEU A 359 -16.30 -4.62 10.13
C LEU A 359 -15.07 -5.35 10.69
N ALA A 360 -14.97 -6.66 10.44
CA ALA A 360 -13.85 -7.48 10.89
C ALA A 360 -12.53 -7.02 10.24
N GLY A 361 -12.55 -6.70 8.94
CA GLY A 361 -11.40 -6.14 8.22
C GLY A 361 -10.95 -4.79 8.77
N ALA A 362 -11.88 -3.89 9.11
CA ALA A 362 -11.60 -2.57 9.64
C ALA A 362 -10.94 -2.63 11.02
N PHE A 363 -11.46 -3.47 11.92
CA PHE A 363 -10.83 -3.70 13.22
C PHE A 363 -9.44 -4.33 13.09
N PHE A 364 -9.28 -5.28 12.16
CA PHE A 364 -7.99 -5.89 11.85
C PHE A 364 -6.96 -4.85 11.37
N LEU A 365 -7.33 -3.99 10.41
CA LEU A 365 -6.46 -2.94 9.90
C LEU A 365 -6.08 -1.92 10.98
N ALA A 366 -7.07 -1.50 11.80
CA ALA A 366 -6.83 -0.59 12.92
C ALA A 366 -5.90 -1.22 13.97
N PHE A 367 -6.12 -2.49 14.32
CA PHE A 367 -5.29 -3.22 15.26
C PHE A 367 -3.84 -3.28 14.79
N ILE A 368 -3.61 -3.69 13.53
CA ILE A 368 -2.25 -3.77 12.98
C ILE A 368 -1.58 -2.40 12.95
N ALA A 369 -2.30 -1.34 12.57
CA ALA A 369 -1.72 -0.01 12.47
C ALA A 369 -1.23 0.54 13.82
N VAL A 370 -1.90 0.18 14.92
CA VAL A 370 -1.54 0.65 16.28
C VAL A 370 -0.54 -0.28 16.99
N LEU A 371 -0.48 -1.55 16.58
CA LEU A 371 0.35 -2.56 17.23
C LEU A 371 1.83 -2.15 17.37
N PRO A 372 2.51 -1.56 16.36
CA PRO A 372 3.89 -1.10 16.52
C PRO A 372 4.09 -0.15 17.69
N ASN A 373 3.15 0.78 17.91
CA ASN A 373 3.23 1.74 19.02
C ASN A 373 3.10 1.03 20.38
N MET A 374 2.23 0.01 20.45
CA MET A 374 2.06 -0.80 21.67
C MET A 374 3.31 -1.64 21.96
N VAL A 375 3.90 -2.26 20.94
CA VAL A 375 5.12 -3.07 21.09
C VAL A 375 6.31 -2.19 21.45
N ALA A 376 6.47 -1.03 20.83
CA ALA A 376 7.53 -0.08 21.18
C ALA A 376 7.42 0.38 22.64
N GLY A 377 6.19 0.68 23.11
CA GLY A 377 5.94 1.05 24.50
C GLY A 377 6.19 -0.07 25.51
N ALA A 378 5.91 -1.33 25.16
CA ALA A 378 6.10 -2.48 26.04
C ALA A 378 7.54 -3.02 26.08
N THR A 379 8.27 -2.93 24.97
CA THR A 379 9.61 -3.53 24.82
C THR A 379 10.76 -2.53 24.94
N ASN A 380 10.46 -1.22 24.99
CA ASN A 380 11.44 -0.11 24.96
C ASN A 380 12.37 -0.12 23.72
N ILE A 381 12.06 -0.92 22.70
CA ILE A 381 12.81 -0.94 21.44
C ILE A 381 12.32 0.23 20.57
N GLN A 382 12.94 1.39 20.73
CA GLN A 382 12.64 2.56 19.91
C GLN A 382 13.41 2.51 18.59
N GLY A 383 12.82 3.04 17.52
CA GLY A 383 13.46 3.15 16.20
C GLY A 383 13.44 1.87 15.34
N VAL A 384 12.97 0.74 15.86
CA VAL A 384 12.75 -0.48 15.08
C VAL A 384 11.27 -0.57 14.71
N TYR A 385 10.93 -0.03 13.55
CA TYR A 385 9.56 -0.03 13.05
C TYR A 385 9.22 -1.34 12.30
N PHE A 386 9.34 -2.46 13.01
CA PHE A 386 8.90 -3.75 12.50
C PHE A 386 7.44 -4.00 12.92
N GLY A 387 6.51 -3.86 11.97
CA GLY A 387 5.09 -4.07 12.20
C GLY A 387 4.22 -3.01 11.52
N GLY A 388 2.90 -3.18 11.56
CA GLY A 388 1.96 -2.20 11.03
C GLY A 388 1.77 -2.27 9.52
N THR A 389 1.55 -1.10 8.92
CA THR A 389 1.32 -0.89 7.48
C THR A 389 2.43 -1.51 6.62
N ALA A 390 3.68 -1.39 7.06
CA ALA A 390 4.83 -1.93 6.34
C ALA A 390 4.75 -3.47 6.21
N LEU A 391 4.33 -4.16 7.27
CA LEU A 391 4.15 -5.61 7.27
C LEU A 391 3.01 -6.03 6.33
N LEU A 392 1.88 -5.34 6.38
CA LEU A 392 0.74 -5.58 5.49
C LEU A 392 1.12 -5.40 4.02
N ILE A 393 1.89 -4.36 3.68
CA ILE A 393 2.38 -4.14 2.32
C ILE A 393 3.31 -5.28 1.91
N VAL A 394 4.28 -5.63 2.76
CA VAL A 394 5.25 -6.68 2.45
C VAL A 394 4.56 -8.02 2.17
N VAL A 395 3.67 -8.44 3.06
CA VAL A 395 2.92 -9.70 2.91
C VAL A 395 1.96 -9.63 1.72
N GLY A 396 1.20 -8.54 1.58
CA GLY A 396 0.22 -8.38 0.49
C GLY A 396 0.87 -8.41 -0.88
N VAL A 397 1.96 -7.66 -1.07
CA VAL A 397 2.69 -7.62 -2.35
C VAL A 397 3.40 -8.94 -2.64
N ALA A 398 3.97 -9.60 -1.62
CA ALA A 398 4.56 -10.92 -1.79
C ALA A 398 3.52 -11.95 -2.23
N LEU A 399 2.35 -12.00 -1.56
CA LEU A 399 1.27 -12.92 -1.91
C LEU A 399 0.68 -12.63 -3.29
N GLN A 400 0.50 -11.37 -3.65
CA GLN A 400 -0.02 -10.98 -4.96
C GLN A 400 0.94 -11.35 -6.09
N THR A 401 2.22 -11.04 -5.92
CA THR A 401 3.28 -11.40 -6.87
C THR A 401 3.36 -12.92 -7.04
N MET A 402 3.32 -13.66 -5.93
CA MET A 402 3.30 -15.14 -5.95
C MET A 402 2.09 -15.69 -6.71
N LYS A 403 0.86 -15.23 -6.43
CA LYS A 403 -0.36 -15.67 -7.12
C LYS A 403 -0.31 -15.36 -8.62
N GLN A 404 0.27 -14.22 -9.01
CA GLN A 404 0.43 -13.86 -10.41
C GLN A 404 1.45 -14.78 -11.12
N ILE A 405 2.55 -15.13 -10.44
CA ILE A 405 3.51 -16.11 -10.93
C ILE A 405 2.86 -17.48 -11.09
N GLU A 406 2.14 -17.97 -10.08
CA GLU A 406 1.41 -19.24 -10.13
C GLU A 406 0.40 -19.28 -11.28
N SER A 407 -0.37 -18.20 -11.47
CA SER A 407 -1.30 -18.06 -12.59
C SER A 407 -0.62 -18.19 -13.96
N MET A 408 0.54 -17.55 -14.15
CA MET A 408 1.33 -17.69 -15.38
C MET A 408 1.85 -19.12 -15.60
N VAL A 409 2.24 -19.82 -14.53
CA VAL A 409 2.67 -21.22 -14.60
C VAL A 409 1.51 -22.14 -14.96
N VAL A 410 0.33 -21.95 -14.36
CA VAL A 410 -0.87 -22.78 -14.59
C VAL A 410 -1.41 -22.59 -16.00
N MET A 411 -1.46 -21.37 -16.53
CA MET A 411 -1.90 -21.12 -17.92
C MET A 411 -1.08 -21.89 -18.95
N ARG A 412 0.20 -22.17 -18.66
CA ARG A 412 1.07 -22.96 -19.53
C ARG A 412 0.95 -24.46 -19.34
N HIS A 413 0.53 -24.91 -18.16
CA HIS A 413 0.22 -26.32 -17.84
C HIS A 413 -1.23 -26.70 -18.16
N TYR A 414 -1.97 -25.88 -18.92
CA TYR A 414 -3.11 -26.41 -19.66
C TYR A 414 -2.56 -27.44 -20.65
N GLU A 415 -2.45 -28.69 -20.18
CA GLU A 415 -2.29 -29.83 -21.06
C GLU A 415 -3.44 -29.73 -22.05
N GLY A 416 -3.10 -29.51 -23.32
CA GLY A 416 -4.07 -29.59 -24.39
C GLY A 416 -4.79 -30.93 -24.22
N PHE A 417 -6.12 -30.90 -24.33
CA PHE A 417 -7.05 -32.03 -24.25
C PHE A 417 -6.75 -33.21 -25.23
N MET A 418 -5.60 -33.19 -25.90
CA MET A 418 -5.11 -34.19 -26.84
C MET A 418 -3.77 -34.75 -26.32
N LYS A 419 -3.84 -35.61 -25.31
CA LYS A 419 -2.82 -36.62 -25.04
C LYS A 419 -3.51 -37.96 -24.81
#